data_AF-W1YFW0-F1
#
_entry.id   AF-W1YFW0-F1
#
_cell.length_a   1.000
_cell.length_b   1.000
_cell.length_c   1.000
_cell.angle_alpha   90.00
_cell.angle_beta   90.00
_cell.angle_gamma   90.00
#
_symmetry.space_group_name_H-M   'P 1'
#
loop_
_entity.id
_entity.type
_entity.pdbx_description
1 polymer ?
#
loop_
_entity_poly.entity_id
_entity_poly.type
_entity_poly.pdbx_seq_one_letter_code
_entity_poly.pdbx_strand_id
1 'polypeptide(L)'
;MMVGTVLSGFEYRANKEKMDNLEKYLKDKEDKYHYTGFTDEAITKTQNIGYQNNYFYITTSSTKLRDYRKHFEPLIKESDDDFKKHMKQLKSKKDTYINTEITTTLFSTLDEYDEKIIRKNTLSMAKEMRKEPSIPHNFTFHLLFSNNKLKINDPNISNNQINEYRVFDHDGFKN
;
A
#
# COMPACT_ATOMS: atom_id res chain seq x y z
N MET A 1 -5.77 -9.09 -13.43
CA MET A 1 -4.45 -8.73 -12.87
C MET A 1 -3.93 -7.42 -13.43
N MET A 2 -3.61 -7.30 -14.73
CA MET A 2 -2.99 -6.08 -15.28
C MET A 2 -3.75 -4.76 -15.04
N VAL A 3 -5.08 -4.75 -15.14
CA VAL A 3 -5.87 -3.52 -14.93
C VAL A 3 -5.80 -3.03 -13.48
N GLY A 4 -5.86 -3.95 -12.49
CA GLY A 4 -5.71 -3.56 -11.08
C GLY A 4 -4.32 -2.98 -10.77
N THR A 5 -3.28 -3.59 -11.33
CA THR A 5 -1.90 -3.08 -11.26
C THR A 5 -1.81 -1.63 -11.77
N VAL A 6 -2.42 -1.31 -12.91
CA VAL A 6 -2.44 0.07 -13.43
C VAL A 6 -3.25 1.01 -12.53
N LEU A 7 -4.43 0.57 -12.07
CA LEU A 7 -5.31 1.38 -11.23
C LEU A 7 -4.73 1.68 -9.84
N SER A 8 -3.81 0.88 -9.34
CA SER A 8 -3.06 1.23 -8.12
C SER A 8 -2.27 2.54 -8.27
N GLY A 9 -1.72 2.83 -9.45
CA GLY A 9 -1.07 4.11 -9.75
C GLY A 9 -2.06 5.28 -9.82
N PHE A 10 -3.30 5.01 -10.24
CA PHE A 10 -4.37 6.01 -10.21
C PHE A 10 -4.77 6.34 -8.77
N GLU A 11 -4.87 5.33 -7.89
CA GLU A 11 -5.14 5.52 -6.47
C GLU A 11 -4.03 6.31 -5.78
N TYR A 12 -2.76 6.02 -6.11
CA TYR A 12 -1.64 6.84 -5.65
C TYR A 12 -1.80 8.30 -6.09
N ARG A 13 -2.00 8.57 -7.40
CA ARG A 13 -2.16 9.95 -7.90
C ARG A 13 -3.32 10.68 -7.25
N ALA A 14 -4.47 10.01 -7.05
CA ALA A 14 -5.65 10.60 -6.43
C ALA A 14 -5.42 10.99 -4.96
N ASN A 15 -4.50 10.32 -4.27
CA ASN A 15 -4.24 10.49 -2.84
C ASN A 15 -2.78 10.88 -2.56
N LYS A 16 -2.08 11.45 -3.56
CA LYS A 16 -0.63 11.61 -3.58
C LYS A 16 -0.06 12.18 -2.28
N GLU A 17 -0.60 13.30 -1.83
CA GLU A 17 -0.15 13.98 -0.61
C GLU A 17 -0.17 13.06 0.62
N LYS A 18 -1.27 12.33 0.84
CA LYS A 18 -1.38 11.40 1.99
C LYS A 18 -0.49 10.18 1.83
N MET A 19 -0.31 9.70 0.61
CA MET A 19 0.58 8.56 0.32
C MET A 19 2.06 8.94 0.51
N ASP A 20 2.45 10.14 0.09
CA ASP A 20 3.79 10.69 0.34
C ASP A 20 4.03 10.89 1.84
N ASN A 21 3.03 11.40 2.57
CA ASN A 21 3.10 11.51 4.03
C ASN A 21 3.23 10.15 4.71
N LEU A 22 2.56 9.11 4.20
CA LEU A 22 2.71 7.75 4.70
C LEU A 22 4.11 7.21 4.47
N GLU A 23 4.68 7.41 3.29
CA GLU A 23 6.06 7.02 2.98
C GLU A 23 7.05 7.70 3.93
N LYS A 24 6.91 9.01 4.11
CA LYS A 24 7.72 9.78 5.06
C LYS A 24 7.54 9.29 6.49
N TYR A 25 6.30 9.06 6.91
CA TYR A 25 6.00 8.53 8.24
C TYR A 25 6.70 7.18 8.47
N LEU A 26 6.66 6.26 7.50
CA LEU A 26 7.33 4.97 7.63
C LEU A 26 8.85 5.16 7.67
N LYS A 27 9.41 6.00 6.80
CA LYS A 27 10.84 6.34 6.82
C LYS A 27 11.31 6.85 8.20
N ASP A 28 10.58 7.80 8.77
CA ASP A 28 10.90 8.42 10.06
C ASP A 28 10.80 7.44 11.26
N LYS A 29 10.24 6.24 11.05
CA LYS A 29 9.97 5.24 12.09
C LYS A 29 10.83 3.99 11.99
N GLU A 30 11.71 3.90 10.99
CA GLU A 30 12.64 2.78 10.76
C GLU A 30 13.45 2.46 12.03
N ASP A 31 14.17 3.44 12.56
CA ASP A 31 15.04 3.26 13.74
C ASP A 31 14.24 2.90 14.99
N LYS A 32 13.09 3.55 15.19
CA LYS A 32 12.25 3.35 16.37
C LYS A 32 11.70 1.93 16.47
N TYR A 33 11.36 1.32 15.34
CA TYR A 33 10.73 0.00 15.30
C TYR A 33 11.62 -1.09 14.70
N HIS A 34 12.88 -0.76 14.42
CA HIS A 34 13.91 -1.66 13.92
C HIS A 34 13.50 -2.36 12.62
N TYR A 35 13.22 -1.58 11.58
CA TYR A 35 12.95 -2.14 10.25
C TYR A 35 13.58 -1.35 9.11
N THR A 36 13.64 -1.99 7.95
CA THR A 36 13.90 -1.38 6.64
C THR A 36 12.81 -1.77 5.65
N GLY A 37 12.71 -1.04 4.56
CA GLY A 37 11.95 -1.44 3.37
C GLY A 37 12.77 -2.25 2.37
N PHE A 38 12.17 -2.56 1.23
CA PHE A 38 12.90 -3.00 0.03
C PHE A 38 13.85 -1.91 -0.47
N THR A 39 14.84 -2.27 -1.27
CA THR A 39 15.62 -1.30 -2.06
C THR A 39 14.92 -0.94 -3.36
N ASP A 40 15.21 0.24 -3.92
CA ASP A 40 14.66 0.68 -5.21
C ASP A 40 14.99 -0.30 -6.34
N GLU A 41 16.20 -0.88 -6.29
CA GLU A 41 16.65 -1.86 -7.26
C GLU A 41 15.84 -3.16 -7.17
N ALA A 42 15.58 -3.66 -5.96
CA ALA A 42 14.75 -4.85 -5.77
C ALA A 42 13.33 -4.62 -6.28
N ILE A 43 12.72 -3.48 -5.96
CA ILE A 43 11.38 -3.13 -6.46
C ILE A 43 11.36 -3.11 -7.99
N THR A 44 12.28 -2.35 -8.59
CA THR A 44 12.30 -2.12 -10.04
C THR A 44 12.57 -3.40 -10.83
N LYS A 45 13.42 -4.29 -10.33
CA LYS A 45 13.86 -5.49 -11.05
C LYS A 45 13.02 -6.73 -10.77
N THR A 46 12.34 -6.81 -9.62
CA THR A 46 11.74 -8.08 -9.18
C THR A 46 10.26 -7.99 -8.84
N GLN A 47 9.67 -6.80 -8.71
CA GLN A 47 8.27 -6.65 -8.29
C GLN A 47 7.38 -6.21 -9.48
N ASN A 48 6.13 -6.69 -9.51
CA ASN A 48 5.17 -6.41 -10.59
C ASN A 48 3.73 -6.18 -10.08
N ILE A 49 3.59 -5.73 -8.83
CA ILE A 49 2.31 -5.71 -8.09
C ILE A 49 1.50 -4.41 -8.23
N GLY A 50 2.07 -3.36 -8.83
CA GLY A 50 1.40 -2.07 -9.02
C GLY A 50 2.28 -0.92 -8.55
N TYR A 51 1.66 0.11 -8.00
CA TYR A 51 2.35 1.13 -7.24
C TYR A 51 2.99 0.47 -6.02
N GLN A 52 4.32 0.64 -5.91
CA GLN A 52 5.11 0.18 -4.80
C GLN A 52 6.28 1.14 -4.59
N ASN A 53 6.56 1.45 -3.33
CA ASN A 53 7.82 2.05 -2.89
C ASN A 53 8.51 1.10 -1.89
N ASN A 54 9.58 1.56 -1.25
CA ASN A 54 10.37 0.78 -0.30
C ASN A 54 9.53 0.18 0.83
N TYR A 55 8.48 0.88 1.25
CA TYR A 55 7.77 0.59 2.49
C TYR A 55 6.40 -0.02 2.31
N PHE A 56 5.72 0.21 1.19
CA PHE A 56 4.40 -0.32 0.94
C PHE A 56 4.08 -0.44 -0.55
N TYR A 57 3.05 -1.22 -0.83
CA TYR A 57 2.40 -1.29 -2.13
C TYR A 57 0.90 -1.04 -2.01
N ILE A 58 0.29 -0.67 -3.14
CA ILE A 58 -1.15 -0.47 -3.26
C ILE A 58 -1.72 -1.58 -4.14
N THR A 59 -2.74 -2.27 -3.65
CA THR A 59 -3.52 -3.21 -4.46
C THR A 59 -4.91 -2.64 -4.71
N THR A 60 -5.44 -2.90 -5.89
CA THR A 60 -6.85 -2.61 -6.20
C THR A 60 -7.56 -3.85 -6.71
N SER A 61 -8.87 -3.91 -6.49
CA SER A 61 -9.70 -4.85 -7.26
C SER A 61 -9.55 -4.56 -8.76
N SER A 62 -9.53 -5.61 -9.57
CA SER A 62 -9.43 -5.48 -11.03
C SER A 62 -10.82 -5.25 -11.64
N THR A 63 -10.89 -4.45 -12.70
CA THR A 63 -12.06 -4.37 -13.60
C THR A 63 -11.73 -4.96 -14.97
N LYS A 64 -12.72 -5.01 -15.89
CA LYS A 64 -12.52 -5.43 -17.28
C LYS A 64 -11.76 -4.35 -18.04
N LEU A 65 -10.91 -4.75 -19.00
CA LEU A 65 -10.16 -3.80 -19.84
C LEU A 65 -11.06 -2.80 -20.57
N ARG A 66 -12.25 -3.23 -21.00
CA ARG A 66 -13.24 -2.34 -21.64
C ARG A 66 -13.67 -1.20 -20.71
N ASP A 67 -13.90 -1.53 -19.44
CA ASP A 67 -14.37 -0.55 -18.45
C ASP A 67 -13.22 0.36 -18.03
N TYR A 68 -11.99 -0.15 -17.95
CA TYR A 68 -10.78 0.67 -17.84
C TYR A 68 -10.67 1.71 -18.95
N ARG A 69 -10.70 1.28 -20.23
CA ARG A 69 -10.58 2.18 -21.38
C ARG A 69 -11.69 3.22 -21.45
N LYS A 70 -12.90 2.83 -21.03
CA LYS A 70 -14.07 3.71 -21.04
C LYS A 70 -14.05 4.74 -19.92
N HIS A 71 -13.62 4.33 -18.71
CA HIS A 71 -13.85 5.13 -17.50
C HIS A 71 -12.57 5.69 -16.88
N PHE A 72 -11.44 5.01 -16.99
CA PHE A 72 -10.21 5.38 -16.28
C PHE A 72 -9.13 5.91 -17.23
N GLU A 73 -8.92 5.28 -18.39
CA GLU A 73 -7.92 5.72 -19.37
C GLU A 73 -8.02 7.21 -19.78
N PRO A 74 -9.23 7.80 -19.95
CA PRO A 74 -9.34 9.23 -20.26
C PRO A 74 -8.75 10.17 -19.19
N LEU A 75 -8.74 9.74 -17.93
CA LEU A 75 -8.30 10.55 -16.79
C LEU A 75 -6.78 10.79 -16.82
N ILE A 76 -6.00 9.98 -17.55
CA ILE A 76 -4.53 10.07 -17.59
C ILE A 76 -4.06 11.49 -17.96
N LYS A 77 -4.77 12.15 -18.89
CA LYS A 77 -4.40 13.46 -19.43
C LYS A 77 -5.00 14.64 -18.65
N GLU A 78 -5.81 14.37 -17.63
CA GLU A 78 -6.48 15.42 -16.86
C GLU A 78 -5.49 16.16 -15.94
N SER A 79 -5.86 17.38 -15.56
CA SER A 79 -5.21 18.09 -14.46
C SER A 79 -5.34 17.30 -13.15
N ASP A 80 -4.48 17.54 -12.17
CA ASP A 80 -4.57 16.80 -10.90
C ASP A 80 -5.89 17.05 -10.15
N ASP A 81 -6.44 18.26 -10.26
CA ASP A 81 -7.70 18.61 -9.62
C ASP A 81 -8.89 17.90 -10.28
N ASP A 82 -8.95 17.90 -11.62
CA ASP A 82 -9.98 17.19 -12.38
C ASP A 82 -9.86 15.68 -12.17
N PHE A 83 -8.65 15.15 -12.21
CA PHE A 83 -8.34 13.74 -11.97
C PHE A 83 -8.88 13.28 -10.61
N LYS A 84 -8.55 14.00 -9.54
CA LYS A 84 -9.00 13.68 -8.17
C LYS A 84 -10.54 13.71 -8.08
N LYS A 85 -11.15 14.72 -8.68
CA LYS A 85 -12.62 14.88 -8.69
C LYS A 85 -13.30 13.73 -9.43
N HIS A 86 -12.84 13.39 -10.64
CA HIS A 86 -13.41 12.30 -11.43
C HIS A 86 -13.14 10.93 -10.82
N MET A 87 -11.96 10.70 -10.26
CA MET A 87 -11.66 9.47 -9.53
C MET A 87 -12.63 9.26 -8.37
N LYS A 88 -12.91 10.31 -7.58
CA LYS A 88 -13.90 10.26 -6.49
C LYS A 88 -15.31 9.92 -6.99
N GLN A 89 -15.72 10.46 -8.14
CA GLN A 89 -17.02 10.16 -8.76
C GLN A 89 -17.12 8.73 -9.29
N LEU A 90 -16.05 8.17 -9.83
CA LEU A 90 -16.02 6.77 -10.28
C LEU A 90 -16.10 5.83 -9.08
N LYS A 91 -15.38 6.13 -7.99
CA LYS A 91 -15.43 5.37 -6.74
C LYS A 91 -16.75 5.49 -6.00
N SER A 92 -17.63 6.42 -6.35
CA SER A 92 -18.97 6.55 -5.78
C SER A 92 -20.06 5.85 -6.60
N LYS A 93 -19.71 5.06 -7.62
CA LYS A 93 -20.66 4.28 -8.43
C LYS A 93 -20.32 2.80 -8.35
N LYS A 94 -21.33 1.96 -8.20
CA LYS A 94 -21.17 0.50 -8.06
C LYS A 94 -20.43 -0.13 -9.24
N ASP A 95 -20.72 0.29 -10.47
CA ASP A 95 -20.15 -0.30 -11.69
C ASP A 95 -18.69 0.07 -11.95
N THR A 96 -18.20 1.14 -11.32
CA THR A 96 -16.82 1.62 -11.46
C THR A 96 -16.08 1.62 -10.13
N TYR A 97 -16.67 1.03 -9.10
CA TYR A 97 -16.04 0.92 -7.80
C TYR A 97 -14.80 0.03 -7.90
N ILE A 98 -13.74 0.49 -7.27
CA ILE A 98 -12.55 -0.30 -7.04
C ILE A 98 -12.23 -0.30 -5.54
N ASN A 99 -12.13 -1.50 -4.99
CA ASN A 99 -11.58 -1.69 -3.65
C ASN A 99 -10.09 -1.37 -3.70
N THR A 100 -9.55 -0.75 -2.67
CA THR A 100 -8.15 -0.36 -2.60
C THR A 100 -7.60 -0.66 -1.22
N GLU A 101 -6.46 -1.34 -1.19
CA GLU A 101 -5.78 -1.74 0.03
C GLU A 101 -4.34 -1.27 -0.03
N ILE A 102 -3.79 -0.95 1.14
CA ILE A 102 -2.39 -0.57 1.31
C ILE A 102 -1.75 -1.62 2.20
N THR A 103 -0.66 -2.22 1.74
CA THR A 103 0.08 -3.21 2.53
C THR A 103 1.54 -2.81 2.59
N THR A 104 2.06 -2.74 3.81
CA THR A 104 3.49 -2.46 4.04
C THR A 104 4.37 -3.67 3.72
N THR A 105 5.65 -3.43 3.49
CA THR A 105 6.68 -4.46 3.25
C THR A 105 7.89 -4.16 4.13
N LEU A 106 7.77 -4.45 5.42
CA LEU A 106 8.79 -4.13 6.41
C LEU A 106 9.64 -5.36 6.74
N PHE A 107 10.95 -5.20 6.81
CA PHE A 107 11.91 -6.24 7.19
C PHE A 107 12.61 -5.84 8.47
N SER A 108 12.60 -6.72 9.47
CA SER A 108 13.31 -6.49 10.73
C SER A 108 14.79 -6.18 10.48
N THR A 109 15.37 -5.27 11.26
CA THR A 109 16.82 -5.05 11.31
C THR A 109 17.48 -5.70 12.53
N LEU A 110 16.69 -6.40 13.37
CA LEU A 110 17.22 -7.18 14.47
C LEU A 110 18.07 -8.34 13.94
N ASP A 111 19.22 -8.59 14.57
CA ASP A 111 20.13 -9.68 14.23
C ASP A 111 19.43 -11.05 14.29
N GLU A 112 18.64 -11.25 15.34
CA GLU A 112 17.78 -12.41 15.52
C GLU A 112 16.30 -12.01 15.47
N TYR A 113 15.49 -12.82 14.80
CA TYR A 113 14.05 -12.60 14.74
C TYR A 113 13.40 -12.96 16.09
N ASP A 114 12.84 -11.96 16.77
CA ASP A 114 12.00 -12.13 17.95
C ASP A 114 10.55 -11.75 17.66
N GLU A 115 9.69 -12.77 17.52
CA GLU A 115 8.27 -12.58 17.23
C GLU A 115 7.55 -11.70 18.27
N LYS A 116 7.94 -11.76 19.55
CA LYS A 116 7.30 -10.96 20.60
C LYS A 116 7.62 -9.49 20.43
N ILE A 117 8.88 -9.17 20.10
CA ILE A 117 9.31 -7.79 19.83
C ILE A 117 8.60 -7.27 18.58
N ILE A 118 8.62 -8.03 17.48
CA ILE A 118 7.97 -7.65 16.23
C ILE A 118 6.47 -7.42 16.44
N ARG A 119 5.77 -8.35 17.08
CA ARG A 119 4.34 -8.19 17.39
C ARG A 119 4.06 -6.96 18.25
N LYS A 120 4.89 -6.68 19.26
CA LYS A 120 4.76 -5.48 20.10
C LYS A 120 4.95 -4.21 19.27
N ASN A 121 5.96 -4.18 18.40
CA ASN A 121 6.25 -3.06 17.51
C ASN A 121 5.10 -2.84 16.53
N THR A 122 4.62 -3.89 15.85
CA THR A 122 3.46 -3.83 14.95
C THR A 122 2.23 -3.22 15.64
N LEU A 123 1.90 -3.68 16.86
CA LEU A 123 0.76 -3.14 17.61
C LEU A 123 0.96 -1.69 18.04
N SER A 124 2.19 -1.31 18.41
CA SER A 124 2.51 0.08 18.78
C SER A 124 2.43 1.01 17.57
N MET A 125 2.99 0.60 16.43
CA MET A 125 2.92 1.31 15.16
C MET A 125 1.47 1.53 14.75
N ALA A 126 0.66 0.47 14.74
CA ALA A 126 -0.75 0.57 14.37
C ALA A 126 -1.52 1.56 15.25
N LYS A 127 -1.22 1.64 16.55
CA LYS A 127 -1.81 2.63 17.46
C LYS A 127 -1.38 4.06 17.15
N GLU A 128 -0.12 4.28 16.75
CA GLU A 128 0.36 5.60 16.32
C GLU A 128 -0.23 6.01 14.98
N MET A 129 -0.27 5.11 13.99
CA MET A 129 -0.84 5.36 12.67
C MET A 129 -2.31 5.77 12.76
N ARG A 130 -3.10 5.13 13.64
CA ARG A 130 -4.50 5.52 13.89
C ARG A 130 -4.69 6.96 14.39
N LYS A 131 -3.64 7.55 14.96
CA LYS A 131 -3.65 8.91 15.50
C LYS A 131 -2.97 9.92 14.57
N GLU A 132 -2.34 9.46 13.49
CA GLU A 132 -1.60 10.32 12.56
C GLU A 132 -2.55 10.85 11.48
N PRO A 133 -2.97 12.14 11.50
CA PRO A 133 -3.96 12.65 10.57
C PRO A 133 -3.45 12.83 9.13
N SER A 134 -2.12 12.88 8.93
CA SER A 134 -1.52 13.17 7.62
C SER A 134 -1.50 11.98 6.65
N ILE A 135 -1.70 10.76 7.15
CA ILE A 135 -1.67 9.51 6.37
C ILE A 135 -3.08 9.09 5.88
N PRO A 136 -3.21 8.14 4.94
CA PRO A 136 -4.49 7.84 4.31
C PRO A 136 -5.32 6.87 5.17
N HIS A 137 -6.33 7.41 5.86
CA HIS A 137 -7.22 6.64 6.74
C HIS A 137 -8.39 5.98 6.01
N ASN A 138 -8.67 6.35 4.76
CA ASN A 138 -9.87 5.93 4.01
C ASN A 138 -9.69 4.63 3.21
N PHE A 139 -8.69 3.82 3.56
CA PHE A 139 -8.34 2.56 2.91
C PHE A 139 -8.27 1.45 3.94
N THR A 140 -8.45 0.21 3.48
CA THR A 140 -8.02 -0.93 4.28
C THR A 140 -6.49 -0.95 4.29
N PHE A 141 -5.90 -1.03 5.48
CA PHE A 141 -4.46 -0.91 5.66
C PHE A 141 -3.91 -2.11 6.45
N HIS A 142 -2.94 -2.78 5.84
CA HIS A 142 -2.26 -3.93 6.39
C HIS A 142 -0.82 -3.56 6.76
N LEU A 143 -0.52 -3.63 8.06
CA LEU A 143 0.84 -3.52 8.57
C LEU A 143 1.47 -4.92 8.57
N LEU A 144 2.29 -5.22 7.56
CA LEU A 144 2.98 -6.48 7.39
C LEU A 144 4.47 -6.28 7.67
N PHE A 145 4.93 -6.99 8.70
CA PHE A 145 6.27 -6.88 9.24
C PHE A 145 6.91 -8.27 9.30
N SER A 146 7.99 -8.47 8.56
CA SER A 146 8.67 -9.75 8.40
C SER A 146 10.04 -9.79 9.07
N ASN A 147 10.64 -10.98 9.14
CA ASN A 147 12.04 -11.14 9.51
C ASN A 147 12.99 -10.47 8.49
N ASN A 148 14.30 -10.50 8.77
CA ASN A 148 15.34 -9.86 7.95
C ASN A 148 15.75 -10.67 6.70
N LYS A 149 15.00 -11.72 6.34
CA LYS A 149 15.39 -12.65 5.26
C LYS A 149 14.65 -12.32 3.97
N LEU A 150 15.30 -12.54 2.84
CA LEU A 150 14.67 -12.50 1.52
C LEU A 150 15.33 -13.55 0.63
N LYS A 151 14.54 -14.40 -0.03
CA LYS A 151 15.09 -15.37 -0.97
C LYS A 151 15.47 -14.64 -2.26
N ILE A 152 16.75 -14.68 -2.64
CA ILE A 152 17.25 -13.99 -3.84
C ILE A 152 16.51 -14.42 -5.11
N ASN A 153 16.21 -15.72 -5.24
CA ASN A 153 15.57 -16.27 -6.45
C ASN A 153 14.03 -16.19 -6.42
N ASP A 154 13.44 -15.79 -5.28
CA ASP A 154 12.00 -15.59 -5.12
C ASP A 154 11.76 -14.54 -4.03
N PRO A 155 12.01 -13.25 -4.33
CA PRO A 155 11.98 -12.15 -3.36
C PRO A 155 10.55 -11.72 -3.03
N ASN A 156 9.72 -12.70 -2.66
CA ASN A 156 8.35 -12.51 -2.20
C ASN A 156 8.33 -12.51 -0.66
N ILE A 157 7.92 -11.39 -0.07
CA ILE A 157 7.84 -11.22 1.38
C ILE A 157 6.86 -12.20 2.05
N SER A 158 5.85 -12.69 1.32
CA SER A 158 4.90 -13.68 1.83
C SER A 158 5.54 -15.04 2.11
N ASN A 159 6.76 -15.29 1.61
CA ASN A 159 7.52 -16.49 1.94
C ASN A 159 8.24 -16.42 3.29
N ASN A 160 8.21 -15.27 3.96
CA ASN A 160 8.90 -15.04 5.23
C ASN A 160 8.02 -15.41 6.44
N GLN A 161 8.64 -15.45 7.61
CA GLN A 161 7.90 -15.33 8.86
C GLN A 161 7.39 -13.89 8.96
N ILE A 162 6.07 -13.74 9.00
CA ILE A 162 5.38 -12.45 8.95
C ILE A 162 4.50 -12.24 10.17
N ASN A 163 4.41 -10.99 10.62
CA ASN A 163 3.39 -10.49 11.52
C ASN A 163 2.53 -9.49 10.74
N GLU A 164 1.25 -9.78 10.59
CA GLU A 164 0.31 -8.91 9.89
C GLU A 164 -0.74 -8.38 10.86
N TYR A 165 -1.01 -7.08 10.78
CA TYR A 165 -2.03 -6.42 11.57
C TYR A 165 -2.82 -5.42 10.73
N ARG A 166 -4.15 -5.55 10.73
CA ARG A 166 -5.05 -4.61 10.05
C ARG A 166 -5.20 -3.33 10.88
N VAL A 167 -4.66 -2.22 10.38
CA VAL A 167 -4.65 -0.91 11.06
C VAL A 167 -5.98 -0.20 10.89
N PHE A 168 -6.43 -0.07 9.64
CA PHE A 168 -7.70 0.50 9.23
C PHE A 168 -8.49 -0.58 8.50
N ASP A 169 -9.79 -0.66 8.77
CA ASP A 169 -10.69 -1.59 8.08
C ASP A 169 -11.78 -0.80 7.37
N HIS A 170 -11.77 -0.87 6.04
CA HIS A 170 -12.76 -0.24 5.18
C HIS A 170 -13.41 -1.34 4.36
N ASP A 171 -14.42 -1.98 4.95
CA ASP A 171 -15.34 -2.83 4.20
C ASP A 171 -15.93 -1.98 3.05
N GLY A 172 -15.71 -2.44 1.82
CA GLY A 172 -16.10 -1.74 0.61
C GLY A 172 -17.60 -1.44 0.52
N PHE A 173 -18.01 -0.77 -0.57
CA PHE A 173 -19.37 -0.28 -0.85
C PHE A 173 -20.47 -0.87 0.05
N LYS A 174 -20.80 -0.16 1.13
CA LYS A 174 -21.99 -0.48 1.92
C LYS A 174 -23.20 -0.05 1.09
N ASN A 175 -24.03 -1.03 0.71
CA ASN A 175 -25.30 -0.80 0.00
C ASN A 175 -26.19 0.18 0.78
#